data_AF-A0A150Q317-F1
#
_entry.id   AF-A0A150Q317-F1
#
_cell.length_a   1.000
_cell.length_b   1.000
_cell.length_c   1.000
_cell.angle_alpha   90.00
_cell.angle_beta   90.00
_cell.angle_gamma   90.00
#
_symmetry.space_group_name_H-M   'P 1'
#
loop_
_entity.id
_entity.type
_entity.pdbx_description
1 polymer ?
#
loop_
_entity_poly.entity_id
_entity_poly.type
_entity_poly.pdbx_seq_one_letter_code
_entity_poly.pdbx_strand_id
1 'polypeptide(L)'
;MGFWPFGGREPANVESASQVVTAAARGENVRGKLTLYFKEPQTQSTADRAAERCAQVAGDLLREIAAQASLLGREAELAASIAARAPRGVPALRAIELAALHVVTDRTTQSRRAGSSPVLVHDPSRSAGGGTPSSRPPPSGPGWGAAPASSRGLGLMSGASPVIDRNAPPSSVPPPKSVRSPPSSGAQRLRGAGAGNGRGSSPGLIGSPPTVIAAALAPLLRDASARLLIGCLRAHELIIVRRVAIDPGAADVLAALLPVSDAPPGELEASRAAELSRWHTTLGSPVISQLRAESCAISAQKARMALGTAGIAPGVVAELVDALCRTAFPGLALSGAQVDRYAEQDLSELAAENVARVLRHPNSKQLRLALGPLLDAVHGDMDAISRLAKASLGSAP
;
A
#
# COMPACT_ATOMS: atom_id res chain seq x y z
N MET A 1 26.14 -31.84 23.67
CA MET A 1 26.67 -31.66 22.30
C MET A 1 25.63 -30.88 21.50
N GLY A 2 25.92 -29.62 21.14
CA GLY A 2 24.99 -28.75 20.41
C GLY A 2 25.19 -27.27 20.70
N PHE A 3 26.44 -26.80 20.57
CA PHE A 3 26.86 -25.41 20.67
C PHE A 3 26.34 -24.64 19.45
N TRP A 4 25.51 -23.61 19.63
CA TRP A 4 25.06 -22.75 18.52
C TRP A 4 26.18 -21.76 18.15
N PRO A 5 26.68 -21.75 16.90
CA PRO A 5 27.73 -20.83 16.47
C PRO A 5 27.09 -19.65 15.72
N PHE A 6 26.52 -18.70 16.45
CA PHE A 6 26.47 -17.32 15.94
C PHE A 6 27.60 -16.57 16.63
N GLY A 7 28.77 -16.67 15.99
CA GLY A 7 29.92 -15.84 16.25
C GLY A 7 29.57 -14.36 16.15
N GLY A 8 30.42 -13.53 16.75
CA GLY A 8 30.21 -12.14 17.09
C GLY A 8 29.43 -11.33 16.04
N ARG A 9 28.44 -10.59 16.53
CA ARG A 9 27.72 -9.56 15.76
C ARG A 9 28.74 -8.56 15.20
N GLU A 10 29.13 -8.72 13.95
CA GLU A 10 29.53 -7.56 13.17
C GLU A 10 28.35 -6.58 13.16
N PRO A 11 28.57 -5.28 13.44
CA PRO A 11 27.51 -4.31 13.40
C PRO A 11 26.95 -4.29 11.97
N ALA A 12 25.68 -4.69 11.82
CA ALA A 12 25.01 -4.63 10.54
C ALA A 12 25.05 -3.17 10.05
N ASN A 13 25.80 -2.96 8.97
CA ASN A 13 25.85 -1.69 8.29
C ASN A 13 24.60 -1.56 7.42
N VAL A 14 23.89 -0.45 7.56
CA VAL A 14 22.67 -0.13 6.83
C VAL A 14 22.84 1.14 6.03
N GLU A 15 22.29 1.14 4.82
CA GLU A 15 22.33 2.28 3.89
C GLU A 15 21.12 3.20 4.05
N SER A 16 20.11 2.76 4.79
CA SER A 16 18.89 3.53 5.03
C SER A 16 18.24 3.19 6.37
N ALA A 17 17.54 4.18 6.95
CA ALA A 17 16.70 4.00 8.13
C ALA A 17 15.33 4.67 7.90
N SER A 18 14.27 4.15 8.52
CA SER A 18 12.92 4.71 8.38
C SER A 18 12.24 4.85 9.73
N GLN A 19 11.54 5.97 9.93
CA GLN A 19 10.80 6.27 11.15
C GLN A 19 9.41 6.81 10.79
N VAL A 20 8.39 6.42 11.58
CA VAL A 20 7.06 7.03 11.47
C VAL A 20 7.06 8.33 12.28
N VAL A 21 6.63 9.41 11.64
CA VAL A 21 6.45 10.72 12.26
C VAL A 21 4.96 10.91 12.52
N THR A 22 4.62 11.21 13.77
CA THR A 22 3.26 11.61 14.17
C THR A 22 3.33 12.96 14.87
N ALA A 23 2.55 13.92 14.43
CA ALA A 23 2.52 15.26 15.03
C ALA A 23 1.11 15.84 15.03
N ALA A 24 0.75 16.55 16.10
CA ALA A 24 -0.49 17.30 16.18
C ALA A 24 -0.35 18.64 15.44
N ALA A 25 -0.89 18.74 14.23
CA ALA A 25 -0.97 19.98 13.48
C ALA A 25 -2.32 20.66 13.78
N ARG A 26 -2.29 21.74 14.59
CA ARG A 26 -3.44 22.59 15.03
C ARG A 26 -4.85 21.99 14.82
N GLY A 27 -5.18 20.99 15.63
CA GLY A 27 -6.53 20.39 15.69
C GLY A 27 -6.64 19.00 15.06
N GLU A 28 -5.61 18.54 14.34
CA GLU A 28 -5.59 17.23 13.71
C GLU A 28 -4.24 16.53 13.91
N ASN A 29 -4.26 15.20 13.96
CA ASN A 29 -3.03 14.41 14.00
C ASN A 29 -2.59 14.13 12.57
N VAL A 30 -1.33 14.43 12.24
CA VAL A 30 -0.74 14.13 10.94
C VAL A 30 0.28 13.02 11.12
N ARG A 31 0.24 12.02 10.24
CA ARG A 31 1.15 10.88 10.25
C ARG A 31 1.82 10.73 8.89
N GLY A 32 3.12 10.47 8.89
CA GLY A 32 3.92 10.22 7.68
C GLY A 32 5.08 9.29 7.96
N LYS A 33 5.70 8.77 6.90
CA LYS A 33 6.91 7.95 6.99
C LYS A 33 8.11 8.76 6.50
N LEU A 34 9.10 8.92 7.37
CA LEU A 34 10.38 9.53 7.06
C LEU A 34 11.41 8.44 6.76
N THR A 35 12.08 8.52 5.63
CA THR A 35 13.16 7.62 5.24
C THR A 35 14.44 8.42 4.99
N LEU A 36 15.52 8.00 5.64
CA LEU A 36 16.86 8.55 5.47
C LEU A 36 17.69 7.60 4.61
N TYR A 37 18.38 8.15 3.61
CA TYR A 37 19.37 7.43 2.81
C TYR A 37 20.75 7.99 3.12
N PHE A 38 21.66 7.16 3.63
CA PHE A 38 23.01 7.58 4.01
C PHE A 38 23.94 7.57 2.79
N LYS A 39 24.95 8.46 2.77
CA LYS A 39 26.00 8.44 1.74
C LYS A 39 26.96 7.26 1.91
N GLU A 40 27.18 6.85 3.16
CA GLU A 40 28.04 5.75 3.54
C GLU A 40 27.26 4.81 4.47
N PRO A 41 27.45 3.48 4.39
CA PRO A 41 26.80 2.54 5.29
C PRO A 41 27.05 2.89 6.76
N GLN A 42 26.00 2.88 7.58
CA GLN A 42 26.04 3.25 8.99
C GLN A 42 25.73 2.05 9.87
N THR A 43 26.26 1.99 11.08
CA THR A 43 25.78 0.99 12.04
C THR A 43 24.28 1.20 12.32
N GLN A 44 23.53 0.11 12.51
CA GLN A 44 22.10 0.16 12.83
C GLN A 44 21.77 1.17 13.95
N SER A 45 22.55 1.20 15.03
CA SER A 45 22.32 2.10 16.16
C SER A 45 22.52 3.58 15.80
N THR A 46 23.51 3.90 14.96
CA THR A 46 23.71 5.26 14.43
C THR A 46 22.58 5.67 13.51
N ALA A 47 22.13 4.75 12.65
CA ALA A 47 21.07 4.97 11.67
C ALA A 47 19.71 5.23 12.35
N ASP A 48 19.38 4.44 13.38
CA ASP A 48 18.14 4.60 14.15
C ASP A 48 18.13 5.92 14.92
N ARG A 49 19.24 6.28 15.58
CA ARG A 49 19.38 7.59 16.26
C ARG A 49 19.30 8.77 15.29
N ALA A 50 19.75 8.60 14.05
CA ALA A 50 19.59 9.61 13.01
C ALA A 50 18.11 9.76 12.61
N ALA A 51 17.42 8.64 12.37
CA ALA A 51 16.02 8.61 11.98
C ALA A 51 15.12 9.22 13.06
N GLU A 52 15.35 8.90 14.34
CA GLU A 52 14.63 9.46 15.48
C GLU A 52 14.79 10.98 15.58
N ARG A 53 16.03 11.48 15.48
CA ARG A 53 16.30 12.93 15.54
C ARG A 53 15.69 13.69 14.36
N CYS A 54 15.76 13.15 13.15
CA CYS A 54 15.11 13.76 12.00
C CYS A 54 13.58 13.68 12.09
N ALA A 55 13.02 12.62 12.69
CA ALA A 55 11.59 12.51 12.97
C ALA A 55 11.11 13.55 13.97
N GLN A 56 11.92 13.87 14.99
CA GLN A 56 11.61 14.97 15.92
C GLN A 56 11.54 16.31 15.19
N VAL A 57 12.53 16.63 14.34
CA VAL A 57 12.54 17.85 13.52
C VAL A 57 11.34 17.90 12.58
N ALA A 58 10.99 16.78 11.96
CA ALA A 58 9.80 16.67 11.12
C ALA A 58 8.52 16.95 11.94
N GLY A 59 8.42 16.41 13.15
CA GLY A 59 7.30 16.66 14.05
C GLY A 59 7.17 18.13 14.45
N ASP A 60 8.29 18.80 14.74
CA ASP A 60 8.31 20.22 15.09
C ASP A 60 7.89 21.10 13.88
N LEU A 61 8.40 20.80 12.68
CA LEU A 61 8.01 21.46 11.43
C LEU A 61 6.52 21.30 11.12
N LEU A 62 5.96 20.11 11.33
CA LEU A 62 4.52 19.87 11.12
C LEU A 62 3.66 20.67 12.10
N ARG A 63 4.14 20.92 13.33
CA ARG A 63 3.44 21.78 14.31
C ARG A 63 3.49 23.27 13.96
N GLU A 64 4.55 23.71 13.27
CA GLU A 64 4.72 25.11 12.81
C GLU A 64 3.74 25.48 11.68
N ILE A 65 3.32 24.51 10.86
CA ILE A 65 2.48 24.77 9.68
C ILE A 65 1.01 24.93 10.09
N ALA A 66 0.47 26.13 9.85
CA ALA A 66 -0.82 26.57 10.40
C ALA A 66 -2.07 26.10 9.63
N ALA A 67 -1.95 25.54 8.41
CA ALA A 67 -3.10 25.19 7.57
C ALA A 67 -2.94 23.83 6.87
N GLN A 68 -3.93 22.95 7.08
CA GLN A 68 -4.08 21.58 6.57
C GLN A 68 -3.97 21.48 5.04
N ALA A 69 -4.62 22.40 4.31
CA ALA A 69 -4.57 22.47 2.85
C ALA A 69 -3.16 22.76 2.29
N SER A 70 -2.21 23.11 3.16
CA SER A 70 -0.81 23.38 2.78
C SER A 70 0.14 22.22 3.09
N LEU A 71 -0.33 21.06 3.57
CA LEU A 71 0.54 19.93 3.93
C LEU A 71 0.58 18.82 2.88
N LEU A 72 -0.56 18.46 2.31
CA LEU A 72 -0.66 17.38 1.31
C LEU A 72 -0.11 17.84 -0.05
N GLY A 73 0.83 17.09 -0.63
CA GLY A 73 1.49 17.43 -1.89
C GLY A 73 2.75 18.30 -1.75
N ARG A 74 3.15 18.67 -0.51
CA ARG A 74 4.40 19.41 -0.22
C ARG A 74 5.43 18.56 0.51
N GLU A 75 5.33 17.24 0.39
CA GLU A 75 6.20 16.29 1.09
C GLU A 75 7.67 16.48 0.70
N ALA A 76 7.94 16.78 -0.57
CA ALA A 76 9.30 17.08 -1.04
C ALA A 76 9.87 18.37 -0.43
N GLU A 77 9.05 19.41 -0.26
CA GLU A 77 9.46 20.67 0.37
C GLU A 77 9.68 20.52 1.88
N LEU A 78 8.85 19.70 2.53
CA LEU A 78 9.02 19.31 3.92
C LEU A 78 10.30 18.48 4.10
N ALA A 79 10.57 17.51 3.23
CA ALA A 79 11.80 16.73 3.24
C ALA A 79 13.05 17.63 3.08
N ALA A 80 12.99 18.63 2.18
CA ALA A 80 14.04 19.62 2.02
C ALA A 80 14.22 20.48 3.29
N SER A 81 13.12 20.86 3.94
CA SER A 81 13.15 21.64 5.20
C SER A 81 13.72 20.83 6.36
N ILE A 82 13.40 19.53 6.44
CA ILE A 82 13.98 18.59 7.42
C ILE A 82 15.48 18.44 7.16
N ALA A 83 15.90 18.31 5.90
CA ALA A 83 17.31 18.23 5.55
C ALA A 83 18.07 19.51 5.92
N ALA A 84 17.49 20.69 5.67
CA ALA A 84 18.09 21.97 6.02
C ALA A 84 18.20 22.19 7.54
N ARG A 85 17.26 21.63 8.33
CA ARG A 85 17.25 21.68 9.79
C ARG A 85 17.84 20.43 10.45
N ALA A 86 18.52 19.57 9.69
CA ALA A 86 19.05 18.31 10.21
C ALA A 86 19.99 18.58 11.43
N PRO A 87 19.80 17.87 12.55
CA PRO A 87 20.56 18.15 13.76
C PRO A 87 22.05 17.84 13.56
N ARG A 88 22.91 18.64 14.22
CA ARG A 88 24.36 18.42 14.20
C ARG A 88 24.69 16.99 14.67
N GLY A 89 25.57 16.31 13.95
CA GLY A 89 25.98 14.93 14.28
C GLY A 89 25.05 13.84 13.74
N VAL A 90 24.21 14.13 12.75
CA VAL A 90 23.60 13.12 11.87
C VAL A 90 24.60 12.74 10.77
N PRO A 91 24.76 11.45 10.41
CA PRO A 91 25.65 11.05 9.31
C PRO A 91 25.26 11.72 7.98
N ALA A 92 26.22 11.83 7.05
CA ALA A 92 25.96 12.47 5.77
C ALA A 92 24.85 11.75 4.98
N LEU A 93 23.82 12.49 4.59
CA LEU A 93 22.65 11.96 3.89
C LEU A 93 22.79 12.16 2.37
N ARG A 94 22.43 11.13 1.61
CA ARG A 94 22.24 11.20 0.16
C ARG A 94 20.87 11.78 -0.18
N ALA A 95 19.85 11.38 0.57
CA ALA A 95 18.48 11.85 0.40
C ALA A 95 17.69 11.70 1.70
N ILE A 96 16.65 12.52 1.84
CA ILE A 96 15.58 12.38 2.84
C ILE A 96 14.28 12.35 2.08
N GLU A 97 13.42 11.40 2.40
CA GLU A 97 12.09 11.29 1.83
C GLU A 97 11.05 11.31 2.95
N LEU A 98 10.04 12.16 2.80
CA LEU A 98 8.82 12.10 3.59
C LEU A 98 7.73 11.59 2.66
N ALA A 99 7.09 10.48 3.03
CA ALA A 99 6.05 9.86 2.20
C ALA A 99 4.81 9.54 3.03
N ALA A 100 3.69 9.36 2.32
CA ALA A 100 2.41 8.97 2.90
C ALA A 100 1.94 9.89 4.04
N LEU A 101 2.13 11.21 3.89
CA LEU A 101 1.61 12.19 4.84
C LEU A 101 0.08 12.19 4.77
N HIS A 102 -0.59 11.90 5.86
CA HIS A 102 -2.05 11.89 5.93
C HIS A 102 -2.54 12.37 7.29
N VAL A 103 -3.77 12.88 7.29
CA VAL A 103 -4.49 13.29 8.49
C VAL A 103 -5.15 12.07 9.12
N VAL A 104 -4.84 11.83 10.39
CA VAL A 104 -5.49 10.85 11.25
C VAL A 104 -6.60 11.58 12.01
N THR A 105 -7.85 11.39 11.58
CA THR A 105 -9.02 11.83 12.34
C THR A 105 -9.32 10.81 13.44
N ASP A 106 -9.17 11.20 14.70
CA ASP A 106 -9.58 10.36 15.83
C ASP A 106 -11.11 10.21 15.82
N ARG A 107 -11.59 9.02 15.44
CA ARG A 107 -13.01 8.70 15.29
C ARG A 107 -13.67 8.33 16.63
N THR A 108 -13.32 9.01 17.72
CA THR A 108 -13.74 8.64 19.09
C THR A 108 -14.90 9.46 19.65
N THR A 109 -15.72 10.11 18.81
CA THR A 109 -16.98 10.74 19.24
C THR A 109 -18.12 10.63 18.23
N GLN A 110 -18.44 9.41 17.76
CA GLN A 110 -19.79 9.16 17.22
C GLN A 110 -20.67 8.48 18.26
N SER A 111 -21.37 9.35 18.98
CA SER A 111 -22.50 9.09 19.86
C SER A 111 -23.47 8.07 19.28
N ARG A 112 -23.78 7.04 20.08
CA ARG A 112 -24.90 6.12 19.88
C ARG A 112 -26.17 6.95 19.69
N ARG A 113 -26.80 6.88 18.52
CA ARG A 113 -28.24 7.16 18.40
C ARG A 113 -28.97 5.88 18.05
N ALA A 114 -29.71 5.40 19.02
CA ALA A 114 -30.60 4.26 18.97
C ALA A 114 -31.61 4.40 17.82
N GLY A 115 -31.97 3.25 17.24
CA GLY A 115 -32.93 3.16 16.16
C GLY A 115 -34.34 3.60 16.56
N SER A 116 -35.11 3.94 15.52
CA SER A 116 -36.54 3.67 15.40
C SER A 116 -36.98 4.06 13.98
N SER A 117 -37.66 3.15 13.31
CA SER A 117 -38.61 3.39 12.23
C SER A 117 -39.78 2.44 12.48
N PRO A 118 -41.01 2.64 11.96
CA PRO A 118 -41.58 3.83 11.33
C PRO A 118 -42.97 4.18 11.91
N VAL A 119 -43.45 5.42 11.75
CA VAL A 119 -44.89 5.73 11.82
C VAL A 119 -45.25 6.73 10.72
N LEU A 120 -46.22 6.33 9.90
CA LEU A 120 -46.92 7.13 8.90
C LEU A 120 -47.79 8.22 9.57
N VAL A 121 -48.05 9.32 8.84
CA VAL A 121 -49.34 10.06 8.70
C VAL A 121 -49.16 11.60 8.64
N HIS A 122 -49.62 12.14 7.50
CA HIS A 122 -50.19 13.47 7.16
C HIS A 122 -49.62 14.83 7.63
N ASP A 123 -49.39 15.67 6.62
CA ASP A 123 -49.45 17.17 6.54
C ASP A 123 -50.93 17.68 6.61
N PRO A 124 -51.31 19.00 6.61
CA PRO A 124 -50.58 20.28 6.78
C PRO A 124 -51.28 21.38 7.65
N SER A 125 -50.63 22.56 7.78
CA SER A 125 -51.20 23.95 7.78
C SER A 125 -51.35 24.78 9.08
N ARG A 126 -50.74 26.00 9.03
CA ARG A 126 -51.18 27.34 9.57
C ARG A 126 -51.33 27.51 11.10
N SER A 127 -51.04 28.63 11.78
CA SER A 127 -50.80 30.06 11.47
C SER A 127 -50.19 30.71 12.75
N ALA A 128 -49.19 31.59 12.65
CA ALA A 128 -49.24 33.05 12.83
C ALA A 128 -49.03 33.62 14.26
N GLY A 129 -48.27 34.73 14.32
CA GLY A 129 -48.09 35.66 15.44
C GLY A 129 -46.71 35.53 16.09
N GLY A 130 -45.82 36.51 16.16
CA GLY A 130 -45.89 37.96 15.99
C GLY A 130 -45.07 38.59 17.13
N GLY A 131 -44.10 39.48 16.83
CA GLY A 131 -43.45 40.32 17.85
C GLY A 131 -41.94 40.58 17.68
N THR A 132 -41.61 41.67 16.98
CA THR A 132 -40.39 42.51 17.13
C THR A 132 -40.53 43.40 18.38
N PRO A 133 -39.48 43.99 19.02
CA PRO A 133 -38.58 45.03 18.45
C PRO A 133 -37.09 44.92 18.85
N SER A 134 -36.15 45.37 17.99
CA SER A 134 -35.35 46.63 18.06
C SER A 134 -34.40 46.70 19.27
N SER A 135 -33.10 47.02 19.20
CA SER A 135 -32.48 48.21 18.57
C SER A 135 -30.92 48.18 18.62
N ARG A 136 -30.27 48.36 17.45
CA ARG A 136 -29.27 49.40 17.04
C ARG A 136 -27.98 49.72 17.90
N PRO A 137 -26.95 50.45 17.36
CA PRO A 137 -25.60 49.91 17.05
C PRO A 137 -24.41 50.78 17.61
N PRO A 138 -23.36 51.19 16.83
CA PRO A 138 -21.93 50.80 16.85
C PRO A 138 -21.00 51.94 17.37
N PRO A 139 -19.65 51.90 17.23
CA PRO A 139 -18.92 52.38 16.01
C PRO A 139 -17.61 51.57 15.71
N SER A 140 -17.13 51.31 14.48
CA SER A 140 -16.51 52.11 13.40
C SER A 140 -15.15 52.80 13.66
N GLY A 141 -14.06 52.18 13.13
CA GLY A 141 -12.85 52.76 12.48
C GLY A 141 -11.70 53.29 13.36
N PRO A 142 -10.51 53.68 12.81
CA PRO A 142 -9.85 53.46 11.49
C PRO A 142 -8.43 52.78 11.68
N GLY A 143 -7.63 52.32 10.72
CA GLY A 143 -7.04 52.93 9.53
C GLY A 143 -5.49 52.95 9.60
N TRP A 144 -4.83 52.51 8.51
CA TRP A 144 -3.47 52.86 8.04
C TRP A 144 -2.22 52.11 8.58
N GLY A 145 -1.29 51.82 7.66
CA GLY A 145 0.13 51.62 7.98
C GLY A 145 0.88 50.67 7.06
N ALA A 146 1.64 51.22 6.11
CA ALA A 146 2.46 50.52 5.13
C ALA A 146 3.77 49.92 5.69
N ALA A 147 4.47 49.19 4.82
CA ALA A 147 5.81 48.63 4.97
C ALA A 147 6.89 49.62 5.48
N PRO A 148 8.05 49.09 5.87
CA PRO A 148 9.22 49.47 5.08
C PRO A 148 10.18 48.32 4.76
N ALA A 149 10.77 48.43 3.57
CA ALA A 149 12.07 47.88 3.24
C ALA A 149 13.17 48.78 3.81
N SER A 150 14.31 48.20 4.22
CA SER A 150 15.61 48.82 3.99
C SER A 150 16.77 47.85 4.15
N SER A 151 17.64 47.99 3.18
CA SER A 151 18.93 47.37 2.92
C SER A 151 20.06 48.01 3.73
N ARG A 152 21.15 47.26 3.95
CA ARG A 152 22.57 47.68 4.00
C ARG A 152 23.40 46.42 4.25
N GLY A 153 24.45 46.05 3.52
CA GLY A 153 25.30 46.78 2.57
C GLY A 153 26.69 47.01 3.16
N LEU A 154 27.74 46.69 2.36
CA LEU A 154 29.20 46.85 2.53
C LEU A 154 29.95 45.62 3.11
N GLY A 155 31.06 45.10 2.58
CA GLY A 155 31.98 45.43 1.46
C GLY A 155 33.11 44.35 1.46
N LEU A 156 33.61 43.87 0.31
CA LEU A 156 34.87 44.28 -0.38
C LEU A 156 36.14 44.04 0.50
N MET A 157 37.25 43.36 0.13
CA MET A 157 37.89 43.00 -1.16
C MET A 157 38.96 41.88 -1.03
N SER A 158 39.32 41.32 -2.20
CA SER A 158 40.68 41.09 -2.74
C SER A 158 41.55 39.87 -2.38
N GLY A 159 42.15 39.32 -3.45
CA GLY A 159 43.40 38.55 -3.50
C GLY A 159 43.33 37.31 -4.41
N ALA A 160 43.38 37.46 -5.75
CA ALA A 160 44.57 37.39 -6.61
C ALA A 160 45.14 35.95 -6.84
N SER A 161 45.05 35.48 -8.09
CA SER A 161 45.76 34.32 -8.69
C SER A 161 47.25 34.64 -8.94
N PRO A 162 48.12 33.64 -9.24
CA PRO A 162 48.37 33.20 -10.63
C PRO A 162 48.46 31.64 -10.77
N VAL A 163 48.01 30.97 -11.84
CA VAL A 163 48.50 30.82 -13.24
C VAL A 163 49.73 29.89 -13.39
N ILE A 164 49.60 28.92 -14.32
CA ILE A 164 50.58 28.22 -15.21
C ILE A 164 50.70 26.67 -15.08
N ASP A 165 49.98 26.01 -16.01
CA ASP A 165 50.35 24.95 -16.97
C ASP A 165 51.03 23.62 -16.58
N ARG A 166 50.40 22.51 -17.03
CA ARG A 166 50.90 21.69 -18.17
C ARG A 166 49.96 20.56 -18.62
N ASN A 167 49.41 20.73 -19.82
CA ASN A 167 49.33 19.82 -20.98
C ASN A 167 49.22 18.29 -20.80
N ALA A 168 48.10 17.69 -21.27
CA ALA A 168 48.00 16.78 -22.45
C ALA A 168 46.64 16.01 -22.50
N PRO A 169 46.16 15.53 -23.68
CA PRO A 169 44.74 15.55 -24.06
C PRO A 169 43.96 14.21 -23.96
N PRO A 170 42.60 14.25 -24.06
CA PRO A 170 41.71 13.10 -24.23
C PRO A 170 41.25 12.91 -25.69
N SER A 171 40.95 11.66 -26.09
CA SER A 171 40.21 11.30 -27.32
C SER A 171 39.03 10.41 -26.89
N SER A 172 37.81 10.94 -26.77
CA SER A 172 36.78 11.07 -27.83
C SER A 172 36.09 9.75 -28.20
N VAL A 173 35.14 9.34 -27.36
CA VAL A 173 33.98 8.51 -27.77
C VAL A 173 32.72 9.24 -27.30
N PRO A 174 31.79 9.61 -28.20
CA PRO A 174 30.58 10.35 -27.82
C PRO A 174 29.45 9.38 -27.42
N PRO A 175 28.69 9.64 -26.33
CA PRO A 175 27.40 9.00 -26.12
C PRO A 175 26.29 9.71 -26.93
N PRO A 176 25.27 8.98 -27.41
CA PRO A 176 24.20 9.55 -28.20
C PRO A 176 23.23 10.39 -27.36
N LYS A 177 22.53 11.25 -28.10
CA LYS A 177 21.73 12.39 -27.67
C LYS A 177 20.52 12.00 -26.82
N SER A 178 20.38 12.73 -25.73
CA SER A 178 19.18 12.89 -24.92
C SER A 178 17.98 13.29 -25.79
N VAL A 179 16.96 12.42 -25.87
CA VAL A 179 15.63 12.80 -26.38
C VAL A 179 14.80 13.30 -25.21
N ARG A 180 14.59 14.60 -25.28
CA ARG A 180 13.75 15.49 -24.50
C ARG A 180 12.29 15.03 -24.50
N SER A 181 11.76 14.59 -23.36
CA SER A 181 10.31 14.50 -23.15
C SER A 181 9.75 15.88 -22.79
N PRO A 182 8.59 16.30 -23.34
CA PRO A 182 8.01 17.60 -23.06
C PRO A 182 7.27 17.61 -21.70
N PRO A 183 7.14 18.77 -21.04
CA PRO A 183 6.32 18.92 -19.84
C PRO A 183 4.86 19.19 -20.25
N SER A 184 3.91 18.51 -19.62
CA SER A 184 2.52 18.98 -19.59
C SER A 184 1.87 18.67 -18.26
N SER A 185 1.63 19.77 -17.55
CA SER A 185 0.76 20.02 -16.42
C SER A 185 -0.51 19.17 -16.33
N GLY A 186 -0.82 18.79 -15.10
CA GLY A 186 -2.09 19.14 -14.44
C GLY A 186 -3.38 18.52 -14.99
N ALA A 187 -3.78 17.40 -14.39
CA ALA A 187 -5.19 17.16 -14.08
C ALA A 187 -5.30 16.16 -12.92
N GLN A 188 -5.76 16.68 -11.78
CA GLN A 188 -6.30 15.92 -10.66
C GLN A 188 -7.31 14.87 -11.15
N ARG A 189 -7.17 13.63 -10.68
CA ARG A 189 -8.32 12.76 -10.40
C ARG A 189 -8.13 12.01 -9.10
N LEU A 190 -8.90 12.44 -8.11
CA LEU A 190 -9.40 11.64 -6.99
C LEU A 190 -9.98 10.30 -7.50
N ARG A 191 -9.54 9.18 -6.92
CA ARG A 191 -10.30 7.92 -6.67
C ARG A 191 -9.30 6.92 -6.06
N GLY A 192 -9.51 6.42 -4.84
CA GLY A 192 -10.65 5.60 -4.46
C GLY A 192 -10.26 4.15 -4.74
N ALA A 193 -9.93 3.40 -3.68
CA ALA A 193 -9.59 1.99 -3.72
C ALA A 193 -10.59 1.24 -4.60
N GLY A 194 -10.10 0.68 -5.70
CA GLY A 194 -10.95 0.04 -6.68
C GLY A 194 -10.15 -0.87 -7.59
N ALA A 195 -10.47 -2.16 -7.52
CA ALA A 195 -10.47 -3.06 -8.67
C ALA A 195 -11.53 -2.59 -9.70
N GLY A 196 -11.43 -1.32 -10.12
CA GLY A 196 -12.46 -0.59 -10.86
C GLY A 196 -11.92 0.36 -11.92
N ASN A 197 -10.63 0.31 -12.25
CA ASN A 197 -10.10 1.00 -13.42
C ASN A 197 -10.14 0.08 -14.65
N GLY A 198 -11.15 0.33 -15.48
CA GLY A 198 -11.57 -0.44 -16.65
C GLY A 198 -10.48 -0.90 -17.62
N ARG A 199 -10.50 -2.20 -17.90
CA ARG A 199 -10.88 -2.73 -19.22
C ARG A 199 -12.08 -3.63 -18.95
N GLY A 200 -13.30 -3.13 -19.12
CA GLY A 200 -13.90 -3.11 -20.45
C GLY A 200 -14.18 -4.54 -20.85
N SER A 201 -15.43 -4.99 -20.68
CA SER A 201 -15.95 -6.21 -21.30
C SER A 201 -15.39 -6.24 -22.72
N SER A 202 -14.40 -7.10 -22.98
CA SER A 202 -13.79 -7.18 -24.30
C SER A 202 -14.90 -7.70 -25.22
N PRO A 203 -15.43 -6.90 -26.17
CA PRO A 203 -16.56 -7.31 -26.99
C PRO A 203 -16.27 -8.62 -27.75
N GLY A 204 -14.99 -8.95 -27.93
CA GLY A 204 -14.53 -10.18 -28.57
C GLY A 204 -14.62 -11.47 -27.75
N LEU A 205 -15.02 -11.44 -26.46
CA LEU A 205 -15.18 -12.67 -25.66
C LEU A 205 -16.61 -13.20 -25.61
N ILE A 206 -17.60 -12.44 -26.09
CA ILE A 206 -19.01 -12.85 -26.05
C ILE A 206 -19.21 -14.07 -26.96
N GLY A 207 -19.76 -15.15 -26.41
CA GLY A 207 -19.96 -16.42 -27.12
C GLY A 207 -18.67 -17.22 -27.34
N SER A 208 -17.55 -16.81 -26.74
CA SER A 208 -16.30 -17.56 -26.82
C SER A 208 -16.38 -18.89 -26.05
N PRO A 209 -15.62 -19.92 -26.47
CA PRO A 209 -15.57 -21.17 -25.72
C PRO A 209 -14.92 -20.96 -24.34
N PRO A 210 -15.28 -21.78 -23.32
CA PRO A 210 -14.76 -21.67 -21.96
C PRO A 210 -13.23 -21.57 -21.87
N THR A 211 -12.51 -22.29 -22.73
CA THR A 211 -11.04 -22.26 -22.78
C THR A 211 -10.47 -20.89 -23.17
N VAL A 212 -11.10 -20.16 -24.08
CA VAL A 212 -10.69 -18.81 -24.51
C VAL A 212 -11.00 -17.79 -23.43
N ILE A 213 -12.18 -17.90 -22.79
CA ILE A 213 -12.57 -17.08 -21.64
C ILE A 213 -11.57 -17.29 -20.49
N ALA A 214 -11.26 -18.55 -20.18
CA ALA A 214 -10.29 -18.90 -19.16
C ALA A 214 -8.90 -18.33 -19.46
N ALA A 215 -8.42 -18.41 -20.70
CA ALA A 215 -7.14 -17.84 -21.07
C ALA A 215 -7.07 -16.31 -20.87
N ALA A 216 -8.16 -15.60 -21.18
CA ALA A 216 -8.24 -14.16 -20.96
C ALA A 216 -8.29 -13.77 -19.48
N LEU A 217 -8.86 -14.62 -18.62
CA LEU A 217 -9.05 -14.38 -17.18
C LEU A 217 -7.91 -14.96 -16.32
N ALA A 218 -7.08 -15.85 -16.85
CA ALA A 218 -5.96 -16.48 -16.16
C ALA A 218 -4.98 -15.49 -15.48
N PRO A 219 -4.67 -14.30 -16.06
CA PRO A 219 -3.83 -13.32 -15.38
C PRO A 219 -4.39 -12.84 -14.03
N LEU A 220 -5.72 -12.69 -13.92
CA LEU A 220 -6.39 -12.28 -12.68
C LEU A 220 -6.29 -13.36 -11.61
N LEU A 221 -6.48 -14.63 -12.00
CA LEU A 221 -6.33 -15.76 -11.09
C LEU A 221 -4.87 -15.90 -10.60
N ARG A 222 -3.90 -15.66 -11.49
CA ARG A 222 -2.47 -15.65 -11.14
C ARG A 222 -2.17 -14.58 -10.10
N ASP A 223 -2.62 -13.35 -10.31
CA ASP A 223 -2.41 -12.25 -9.36
C ASP A 223 -3.09 -12.50 -8.02
N ALA A 224 -4.31 -13.05 -8.02
CA ALA A 224 -5.01 -13.42 -6.79
C ALA A 224 -4.23 -14.47 -5.98
N SER A 225 -3.70 -15.51 -6.65
CA SER A 225 -2.87 -16.52 -5.99
C SER A 225 -1.54 -15.95 -5.46
N ALA A 226 -0.91 -15.03 -6.21
CA ALA A 226 0.33 -14.38 -5.81
C ALA A 226 0.09 -13.43 -4.62
N ARG A 227 -1.06 -12.75 -4.59
CA ARG A 227 -1.51 -11.93 -3.47
C ARG A 227 -1.68 -12.75 -2.20
N LEU A 228 -2.30 -13.93 -2.29
CA LEU A 228 -2.39 -14.87 -1.18
C LEU A 228 -1.00 -15.33 -0.72
N LEU A 229 -0.14 -15.76 -1.64
CA LEU A 229 1.20 -16.23 -1.31
C LEU A 229 2.01 -15.17 -0.55
N ILE A 230 2.07 -13.96 -1.09
CA ILE A 230 2.83 -12.86 -0.48
C ILE A 230 2.18 -12.45 0.85
N GLY A 231 0.86 -12.40 0.92
CA GLY A 231 0.14 -12.13 2.16
C GLY A 231 0.43 -13.15 3.27
N CYS A 232 0.46 -14.45 2.93
CA CYS A 232 0.86 -15.53 3.85
C CYS A 232 2.29 -15.34 4.36
N LEU A 233 3.22 -14.95 3.48
CA LEU A 233 4.62 -14.71 3.84
C LEU A 233 4.78 -13.48 4.75
N ARG A 234 4.03 -12.40 4.49
CA ARG A 234 4.00 -11.23 5.37
C ARG A 234 3.35 -11.54 6.71
N ALA A 235 2.29 -12.36 6.73
CA ALA A 235 1.68 -12.82 7.96
C ALA A 235 2.64 -13.68 8.78
N HIS A 236 3.40 -14.56 8.13
CA HIS A 236 4.51 -15.29 8.76
C HIS A 236 5.54 -14.34 9.37
N GLU A 237 5.98 -13.31 8.64
CA GLU A 237 6.93 -12.33 9.16
C GLU A 237 6.41 -11.64 10.42
N LEU A 238 5.17 -11.13 10.38
CA LEU A 238 4.59 -10.38 11.49
C LEU A 238 4.36 -11.27 12.72
N ILE A 239 3.71 -12.41 12.53
CA ILE A 239 3.29 -13.28 13.64
C ILE A 239 4.47 -14.07 14.19
N ILE A 240 5.29 -14.64 13.32
CA ILE A 240 6.24 -15.69 13.71
C ILE A 240 7.61 -15.08 13.96
N VAL A 241 8.10 -14.27 13.02
CA VAL A 241 9.42 -13.65 13.13
C VAL A 241 9.39 -12.48 14.11
N ARG A 242 8.42 -11.58 13.97
CA ARG A 242 8.31 -10.36 14.78
C ARG A 242 7.46 -10.54 16.05
N ARG A 243 6.78 -11.67 16.21
CA ARG A 243 5.93 -11.99 17.37
C ARG A 243 4.85 -10.92 17.66
N VAL A 244 4.33 -10.30 16.61
CA VAL A 244 3.26 -9.31 16.71
C VAL A 244 1.93 -10.04 16.81
N ALA A 245 1.22 -9.83 17.92
CA ALA A 245 -0.15 -10.32 18.05
C ALA A 245 -1.07 -9.53 17.11
N ILE A 246 -1.82 -10.24 16.27
CA ILE A 246 -2.81 -9.60 15.40
C ILE A 246 -4.08 -9.38 16.21
N ASP A 247 -4.37 -8.12 16.48
CA ASP A 247 -5.67 -7.67 16.96
C ASP A 247 -6.60 -7.47 15.75
N PRO A 248 -7.81 -8.06 15.71
CA PRO A 248 -8.80 -7.79 14.66
C PRO A 248 -9.16 -6.30 14.51
N GLY A 249 -8.96 -5.47 15.54
CA GLY A 249 -9.14 -4.02 15.49
C GLY A 249 -7.98 -3.25 14.82
N ALA A 250 -6.82 -3.88 14.61
CA ALA A 250 -5.63 -3.24 14.05
C ALA A 250 -5.65 -3.21 12.51
N ALA A 251 -6.58 -2.40 11.96
CA ALA A 251 -6.79 -2.28 10.52
C ALA A 251 -5.50 -1.96 9.73
N ASP A 252 -4.62 -1.12 10.28
CA ASP A 252 -3.34 -0.76 9.65
C ASP A 252 -2.42 -1.98 9.45
N VAL A 253 -2.38 -2.88 10.44
CA VAL A 253 -1.52 -4.08 10.41
C VAL A 253 -2.07 -5.09 9.41
N LEU A 254 -3.38 -5.27 9.38
CA LEU A 254 -4.07 -6.12 8.42
C LEU A 254 -3.98 -5.55 6.99
N ALA A 255 -4.02 -4.24 6.82
CA ALA A 255 -3.84 -3.59 5.52
C ALA A 255 -2.41 -3.80 4.97
N ALA A 256 -1.39 -3.80 5.84
CA ALA A 256 -0.01 -4.05 5.42
C ALA A 256 0.22 -5.48 4.87
N LEU A 257 -0.63 -6.43 5.26
CA LEU A 257 -0.60 -7.80 4.74
C LEU A 257 -1.06 -7.89 3.29
N LEU A 258 -1.87 -6.94 2.81
CA LEU A 258 -2.39 -6.92 1.45
C LEU A 258 -1.34 -6.36 0.49
N PRO A 259 -0.73 -7.18 -0.38
CA PRO A 259 0.18 -6.66 -1.39
C PRO A 259 -0.62 -5.90 -2.46
N VAL A 260 -0.42 -4.58 -2.48
CA VAL A 260 -0.88 -3.70 -3.57
C VAL A 260 0.18 -3.71 -4.68
N SER A 261 -0.25 -3.74 -5.93
CA SER A 261 0.63 -3.70 -7.11
C SER A 261 -0.03 -2.86 -8.19
N ASP A 262 0.73 -1.94 -8.79
CA ASP A 262 0.33 -1.19 -9.99
C ASP A 262 0.75 -1.90 -11.29
N ALA A 263 1.30 -3.12 -11.17
CA ALA A 263 1.72 -3.92 -12.32
C ALA A 263 0.52 -4.32 -13.20
N PRO A 264 0.76 -4.57 -14.50
CA PRO A 264 -0.24 -5.15 -15.37
C PRO A 264 -0.84 -6.47 -14.82
N PRO A 265 -2.07 -6.82 -15.19
CA PRO A 265 -2.68 -8.09 -14.78
C PRO A 265 -1.80 -9.29 -15.13
N GLY A 266 -1.55 -10.15 -14.15
CA GLY A 266 -0.71 -11.34 -14.26
C GLY A 266 0.77 -11.10 -13.95
N GLU A 267 1.18 -9.86 -13.67
CA GLU A 267 2.57 -9.49 -13.38
C GLU A 267 2.82 -9.17 -11.89
N LEU A 268 1.84 -9.39 -11.00
CA LEU A 268 1.98 -9.09 -9.57
C LEU A 268 3.11 -9.89 -8.91
N GLU A 269 3.28 -11.15 -9.29
CA GLU A 269 4.36 -11.98 -8.76
C GLU A 269 5.74 -11.46 -9.22
N ALA A 270 5.85 -11.07 -10.49
CA ALA A 270 7.08 -10.52 -11.06
C ALA A 270 7.45 -9.17 -10.42
N SER A 271 6.47 -8.29 -10.18
CA SER A 271 6.69 -7.00 -9.50
C SER A 271 7.16 -7.15 -8.05
N ARG A 272 7.01 -8.36 -7.48
CA ARG A 272 7.42 -8.74 -6.13
C ARG A 272 8.53 -9.80 -6.11
N ALA A 273 9.24 -9.98 -7.22
CA ALA A 273 10.34 -10.96 -7.33
C ALA A 273 11.40 -10.79 -6.24
N ALA A 274 11.83 -9.55 -5.93
CA ALA A 274 12.80 -9.30 -4.88
C ALA A 274 12.30 -9.71 -3.47
N GLU A 275 10.99 -9.53 -3.20
CA GLU A 275 10.38 -9.98 -1.95
C GLU A 275 10.37 -11.51 -1.89
N LEU A 276 9.97 -12.17 -2.97
CA LEU A 276 9.95 -13.64 -3.06
C LEU A 276 11.36 -14.25 -3.01
N SER A 277 12.37 -13.63 -3.60
CA SER A 277 13.76 -14.10 -3.54
C SER A 277 14.30 -14.07 -2.10
N ARG A 278 13.94 -13.04 -1.32
CA ARG A 278 14.26 -13.01 0.12
C ARG A 278 13.62 -14.18 0.84
N TRP A 279 12.34 -14.44 0.59
CA TRP A 279 11.63 -15.56 1.20
C TRP A 279 12.17 -16.94 0.79
N HIS A 280 12.60 -17.11 -0.46
CA HIS A 280 13.29 -18.34 -0.89
C HIS A 280 14.59 -18.55 -0.13
N THR A 281 15.33 -17.48 0.18
CA THR A 281 16.57 -17.56 0.96
C THR A 281 16.28 -17.91 2.42
N THR A 282 15.20 -17.36 2.99
CA THR A 282 14.84 -17.56 4.42
C THR A 282 14.18 -18.91 4.70
N LEU A 283 13.21 -19.33 3.87
CA LEU A 283 12.36 -20.51 4.12
C LEU A 283 12.74 -21.72 3.27
N GLY A 284 13.50 -21.50 2.19
CA GLY A 284 13.86 -22.54 1.22
C GLY A 284 12.76 -22.82 0.18
N SER A 285 13.20 -23.33 -0.97
CA SER A 285 12.32 -23.66 -2.11
C SER A 285 11.16 -24.63 -1.77
N PRO A 286 11.34 -25.68 -0.94
CA PRO A 286 10.24 -26.61 -0.64
C PRO A 286 9.05 -25.94 0.06
N VAL A 287 9.32 -25.07 1.03
CA VAL A 287 8.27 -24.36 1.79
C VAL A 287 7.54 -23.38 0.88
N ILE A 288 8.27 -22.60 0.08
CA ILE A 288 7.65 -21.66 -0.86
C ILE A 288 6.82 -22.38 -1.91
N SER A 289 7.29 -23.52 -2.42
CA SER A 289 6.55 -24.32 -3.40
C SER A 289 5.26 -24.88 -2.81
N GLN A 290 5.28 -25.34 -1.56
CA GLN A 290 4.08 -25.80 -0.86
C GLN A 290 3.11 -24.64 -0.61
N LEU A 291 3.58 -23.49 -0.12
CA LEU A 291 2.72 -22.32 0.07
C LEU A 291 2.11 -21.82 -1.24
N ARG A 292 2.87 -21.88 -2.34
CA ARG A 292 2.35 -21.54 -3.68
C ARG A 292 1.24 -22.50 -4.08
N ALA A 293 1.44 -23.81 -3.95
CA ALA A 293 0.41 -24.80 -4.27
C ALA A 293 -0.87 -24.60 -3.43
N GLU A 294 -0.72 -24.33 -2.14
CA GLU A 294 -1.84 -24.01 -1.23
C GLU A 294 -2.56 -22.72 -1.67
N SER A 295 -1.82 -21.66 -2.00
CA SER A 295 -2.38 -20.38 -2.44
C SER A 295 -3.13 -20.52 -3.77
N CYS A 296 -2.59 -21.28 -4.72
CA CYS A 296 -3.27 -21.58 -5.98
C CYS A 296 -4.55 -22.37 -5.76
N ALA A 297 -4.53 -23.42 -4.93
CA ALA A 297 -5.72 -24.23 -4.63
C ALA A 297 -6.84 -23.40 -3.97
N ILE A 298 -6.49 -22.53 -3.02
CA ILE A 298 -7.45 -21.61 -2.37
C ILE A 298 -8.07 -20.65 -3.39
N SER A 299 -7.24 -20.03 -4.24
CA SER A 299 -7.73 -19.10 -5.27
C SER A 299 -8.64 -19.79 -6.30
N ALA A 300 -8.30 -21.02 -6.71
CA ALA A 300 -9.11 -21.83 -7.61
C ALA A 300 -10.46 -22.21 -6.99
N GLN A 301 -10.49 -22.56 -5.69
CA GLN A 301 -11.74 -22.85 -5.01
C GLN A 301 -12.62 -21.60 -4.91
N LYS A 302 -12.05 -20.44 -4.56
CA LYS A 302 -12.82 -19.19 -4.55
C LYS A 302 -13.33 -18.82 -5.94
N ALA A 303 -12.56 -19.06 -6.99
CA ALA A 303 -13.01 -18.88 -8.38
C ALA A 303 -14.22 -19.77 -8.68
N ARG A 304 -14.15 -21.06 -8.32
CA ARG A 304 -15.25 -22.01 -8.49
C ARG A 304 -16.52 -21.54 -7.77
N MET A 305 -16.39 -21.14 -6.50
CA MET A 305 -17.52 -20.62 -5.72
C MET A 305 -18.13 -19.38 -6.37
N ALA A 306 -17.31 -18.40 -6.79
CA ALA A 306 -17.78 -17.17 -7.41
C ALA A 306 -18.47 -17.40 -8.77
N LEU A 307 -17.98 -18.36 -9.57
CA LEU A 307 -18.61 -18.75 -10.83
C LEU A 307 -19.95 -19.47 -10.58
N GLY A 308 -20.02 -20.30 -9.54
CA GLY A 308 -21.27 -20.95 -9.11
C GLY A 308 -22.32 -19.94 -8.62
N THR A 309 -21.93 -18.97 -7.78
CA THR A 309 -22.85 -17.92 -7.30
C THR A 309 -23.31 -16.98 -8.42
N ALA A 310 -22.52 -16.82 -9.47
CA ALA A 310 -22.92 -16.08 -10.67
C ALA A 310 -24.03 -16.78 -11.48
N GLY A 311 -24.40 -18.01 -11.13
CA GLY A 311 -25.45 -18.78 -11.81
C GLY A 311 -24.99 -19.47 -13.09
N ILE A 312 -23.68 -19.69 -13.25
CA ILE A 312 -23.13 -20.45 -14.38
C ILE A 312 -23.39 -21.94 -14.14
N ALA A 313 -23.80 -22.68 -15.18
CA ALA A 313 -24.11 -24.10 -15.08
C ALA A 313 -22.91 -24.91 -14.50
N PRO A 314 -23.12 -25.86 -13.58
CA PRO A 314 -22.03 -26.56 -12.89
C PRO A 314 -20.99 -27.23 -13.80
N GLY A 315 -21.43 -27.80 -14.93
CA GLY A 315 -20.53 -28.39 -15.93
C GLY A 315 -19.61 -27.34 -16.57
N VAL A 316 -20.14 -26.15 -16.88
CA VAL A 316 -19.37 -25.03 -17.44
C VAL A 316 -18.44 -24.43 -16.40
N VAL A 317 -18.85 -24.37 -15.12
CA VAL A 317 -17.98 -23.94 -14.01
C VAL A 317 -16.79 -24.88 -13.88
N ALA A 318 -17.01 -26.20 -13.90
CA ALA A 318 -15.92 -27.18 -13.82
C ALA A 318 -14.93 -27.04 -14.98
N GLU A 319 -15.42 -26.89 -16.21
CA GLU A 319 -14.60 -26.68 -17.40
C GLU A 319 -13.80 -25.36 -17.32
N LEU A 320 -14.45 -24.26 -16.94
CA LEU A 320 -13.80 -22.95 -16.78
C LEU A 320 -12.70 -22.98 -15.74
N VAL A 321 -12.96 -23.55 -14.56
CA VAL A 321 -11.98 -23.61 -13.46
C VAL A 321 -10.78 -24.48 -13.86
N ASP A 322 -11.01 -25.62 -14.50
CA ASP A 322 -9.93 -26.48 -14.96
C ASP A 322 -9.07 -25.81 -16.05
N ALA A 323 -9.71 -25.15 -17.02
CA ALA A 323 -9.00 -24.36 -18.04
C ALA A 323 -8.24 -23.16 -17.43
N LEU A 324 -8.83 -22.48 -16.45
CA LEU A 324 -8.22 -21.38 -15.70
C LEU A 324 -6.96 -21.84 -14.97
N CYS A 325 -7.06 -22.94 -14.21
CA CYS A 325 -5.93 -23.49 -13.47
C CYS A 325 -4.79 -23.91 -14.40
N ARG A 326 -5.10 -24.62 -15.49
CA ARG A 326 -4.10 -25.05 -16.50
C ARG A 326 -3.37 -23.87 -17.13
N THR A 327 -4.07 -22.75 -17.36
CA THR A 327 -3.49 -21.56 -18.01
C THR A 327 -2.77 -20.64 -17.02
N ALA A 328 -3.32 -20.45 -15.82
CA ALA A 328 -2.78 -19.57 -14.80
C ALA A 328 -1.50 -20.14 -14.16
N PHE A 329 -1.46 -21.47 -13.99
CA PHE A 329 -0.44 -22.17 -13.19
C PHE A 329 0.29 -23.26 -13.99
N PRO A 330 1.00 -22.90 -15.07
CA PRO A 330 1.76 -23.87 -15.85
C PRO A 330 2.82 -24.54 -14.95
N GLY A 331 2.79 -25.87 -14.86
CA GLY A 331 3.72 -26.66 -14.05
C GLY A 331 3.24 -26.98 -12.63
N LEU A 332 2.09 -26.46 -12.19
CA LEU A 332 1.42 -26.91 -10.97
C LEU A 332 0.25 -27.83 -11.37
N ALA A 333 0.44 -29.13 -11.15
CA ALA A 333 -0.63 -30.13 -11.34
C ALA A 333 -1.62 -30.05 -10.17
N LEU A 334 -2.44 -29.00 -10.13
CA LEU A 334 -3.53 -28.86 -9.17
C LEU A 334 -4.59 -29.91 -9.48
N SER A 335 -4.75 -30.89 -8.61
CA SER A 335 -5.81 -31.89 -8.76
C SER A 335 -7.16 -31.31 -8.33
N GLY A 336 -8.26 -31.80 -8.93
CA GLY A 336 -9.61 -31.46 -8.49
C GLY A 336 -9.78 -31.67 -6.98
N ALA A 337 -9.28 -32.80 -6.44
CA ALA A 337 -9.30 -33.10 -5.02
C ALA A 337 -8.60 -32.06 -4.12
N GLN A 338 -7.50 -31.43 -4.59
CA GLN A 338 -6.81 -30.37 -3.85
C GLN A 338 -7.63 -29.08 -3.79
N VAL A 339 -8.48 -28.83 -4.78
CA VAL A 339 -9.41 -27.70 -4.80
C VAL A 339 -10.65 -28.03 -3.95
N ASP A 340 -11.19 -29.25 -4.12
CA ASP A 340 -12.42 -29.72 -3.48
C ASP A 340 -12.33 -29.80 -1.96
N ARG A 341 -11.14 -30.06 -1.40
CA ARG A 341 -10.93 -30.09 0.06
C ARG A 341 -11.36 -28.81 0.77
N TYR A 342 -11.38 -27.67 0.06
CA TYR A 342 -11.81 -26.37 0.60
C TYR A 342 -13.31 -26.10 0.43
N ALA A 343 -14.06 -27.01 -0.21
CA ALA A 343 -15.51 -26.88 -0.37
C ALA A 343 -16.28 -27.30 0.89
N GLU A 344 -15.72 -28.22 1.67
CA GLU A 344 -16.43 -28.92 2.76
C GLU A 344 -16.23 -28.28 4.13
N GLN A 345 -15.28 -27.33 4.26
CA GLN A 345 -14.82 -26.79 5.54
C GLN A 345 -14.84 -25.26 5.54
N ASP A 346 -14.76 -24.64 6.72
CA ASP A 346 -14.48 -23.20 6.80
C ASP A 346 -13.14 -22.93 6.13
N LEU A 347 -13.20 -22.36 4.93
CA LEU A 347 -12.05 -22.09 4.10
C LEU A 347 -10.99 -21.29 4.85
N SER A 348 -11.40 -20.36 5.73
CA SER A 348 -10.48 -19.54 6.50
C SER A 348 -9.72 -20.35 7.55
N GLU A 349 -10.41 -21.28 8.22
CA GLU A 349 -9.83 -22.17 9.22
C GLU A 349 -8.88 -23.16 8.56
N LEU A 350 -9.33 -23.90 7.54
CA LEU A 350 -8.50 -24.87 6.83
C LEU A 350 -7.29 -24.22 6.14
N ALA A 351 -7.46 -23.04 5.54
CA ALA A 351 -6.33 -22.30 4.97
C ALA A 351 -5.30 -21.93 6.04
N ALA A 352 -5.74 -21.44 7.21
CA ALA A 352 -4.86 -21.09 8.30
C ALA A 352 -4.12 -22.30 8.88
N GLU A 353 -4.79 -23.45 9.01
CA GLU A 353 -4.18 -24.70 9.46
C GLU A 353 -3.14 -25.21 8.46
N ASN A 354 -3.46 -25.21 7.17
CA ASN A 354 -2.55 -25.66 6.14
C ASN A 354 -1.32 -24.76 6.03
N VAL A 355 -1.50 -23.44 6.08
CA VAL A 355 -0.41 -22.47 6.09
C VAL A 355 0.44 -22.62 7.36
N ALA A 356 -0.18 -22.79 8.53
CA ALA A 356 0.53 -23.04 9.78
C ALA A 356 1.36 -24.33 9.70
N ARG A 357 0.79 -25.41 9.17
CA ARG A 357 1.45 -26.71 8.96
C ARG A 357 2.66 -26.58 8.03
N VAL A 358 2.52 -25.90 6.89
CA VAL A 358 3.62 -25.67 5.93
C VAL A 358 4.74 -24.83 6.57
N LEU A 359 4.38 -23.81 7.34
CA LEU A 359 5.32 -22.95 8.07
C LEU A 359 5.85 -23.57 9.37
N ARG A 360 5.40 -24.77 9.74
CA ARG A 360 5.69 -25.44 11.02
C ARG A 360 5.36 -24.58 12.24
N HIS A 361 4.28 -23.82 12.17
CA HIS A 361 3.79 -22.97 13.24
C HIS A 361 2.72 -23.69 14.08
N PRO A 362 2.82 -23.67 15.42
CA PRO A 362 1.91 -24.43 16.28
C PRO A 362 0.51 -23.81 16.45
N ASN A 363 0.32 -22.55 16.05
CA ASN A 363 -0.93 -21.83 16.26
C ASN A 363 -1.49 -21.24 14.97
N SER A 364 -2.60 -21.82 14.48
CA SER A 364 -3.33 -21.34 13.29
C SER A 364 -4.26 -20.17 13.59
N LYS A 365 -4.59 -19.87 14.86
CA LYS A 365 -5.60 -18.84 15.21
C LYS A 365 -5.19 -17.44 14.76
N GLN A 366 -3.93 -17.05 14.99
CA GLN A 366 -3.45 -15.74 14.54
C GLN A 366 -3.31 -15.66 13.03
N LEU A 367 -2.94 -16.76 12.37
CA LEU A 367 -2.92 -16.85 10.92
C LEU A 367 -4.35 -16.71 10.35
N ARG A 368 -5.36 -17.32 10.98
CA ARG A 368 -6.76 -17.17 10.56
C ARG A 368 -7.21 -15.71 10.58
N LEU A 369 -6.86 -14.96 11.62
CA LEU A 369 -7.14 -13.52 11.70
C LEU A 369 -6.39 -12.73 10.63
N ALA A 370 -5.13 -13.08 10.35
CA ALA A 370 -4.31 -12.45 9.31
C ALA A 370 -4.85 -12.70 7.90
N LEU A 371 -5.33 -13.93 7.66
CA LEU A 371 -5.75 -14.40 6.35
C LEU A 371 -7.16 -13.92 5.98
N GLY A 372 -8.03 -13.61 6.95
CA GLY A 372 -9.39 -13.14 6.67
C GLY A 372 -9.44 -12.00 5.61
N PRO A 373 -8.78 -10.86 5.86
CA PRO A 373 -8.73 -9.76 4.90
C PRO A 373 -8.11 -10.12 3.53
N LEU A 374 -7.14 -11.05 3.52
CA LEU A 374 -6.54 -11.56 2.28
C LEU A 374 -7.53 -12.40 1.47
N LEU A 375 -8.28 -13.26 2.15
CA LEU A 375 -9.32 -14.09 1.55
C LEU A 375 -10.50 -13.25 1.05
N ASP A 376 -10.82 -12.15 1.73
CA ASP A 376 -11.85 -11.19 1.29
C ASP A 376 -11.39 -10.41 0.06
N ALA A 377 -10.14 -9.92 0.04
CA ALA A 377 -9.58 -9.24 -1.13
C ALA A 377 -9.58 -10.16 -2.37
N VAL A 378 -9.17 -11.42 -2.19
CA VAL A 378 -9.19 -12.43 -3.26
C VAL A 378 -10.62 -12.76 -3.69
N HIS A 379 -11.58 -12.77 -2.76
CA HIS A 379 -12.98 -12.93 -3.13
C HIS A 379 -13.45 -11.81 -4.06
N GLY A 380 -13.07 -10.56 -3.78
CA GLY A 380 -13.34 -9.43 -4.68
C GLY A 380 -12.73 -9.58 -6.07
N ASP A 381 -11.53 -10.17 -6.19
CA ASP A 381 -10.94 -10.52 -7.49
C ASP A 381 -11.77 -11.60 -8.21
N MET A 382 -12.22 -12.62 -7.48
CA MET A 382 -13.02 -13.71 -8.05
C MET A 382 -14.40 -13.23 -8.50
N ASP A 383 -14.98 -12.23 -7.83
CA ASP A 383 -16.21 -11.58 -8.28
C ASP A 383 -16.01 -10.82 -9.60
N ALA A 384 -14.83 -10.25 -9.83
CA ALA A 384 -14.52 -9.65 -11.12
C ALA A 384 -14.38 -10.72 -12.21
N ILE A 385 -13.69 -11.82 -11.92
CA ILE A 385 -13.59 -12.98 -12.82
C ILE A 385 -14.98 -13.53 -13.15
N SER A 386 -15.85 -13.72 -12.16
CA SER A 386 -17.17 -14.30 -12.36
C SER A 386 -18.09 -13.40 -13.19
N ARG A 387 -18.07 -12.09 -12.96
CA ARG A 387 -18.81 -11.10 -13.78
C ARG A 387 -18.33 -11.12 -15.24
N LEU A 388 -17.02 -11.13 -15.47
CA LEU A 388 -16.46 -11.16 -16.82
C LEU A 388 -16.75 -12.48 -17.52
N ALA A 389 -16.65 -13.61 -16.82
CA ALA A 389 -16.97 -14.93 -17.34
C ALA A 389 -18.46 -15.01 -17.73
N LYS A 390 -19.37 -14.59 -16.83
CA LYS A 390 -20.82 -14.58 -17.09
C LYS A 390 -21.17 -13.72 -18.31
N ALA A 391 -20.60 -12.51 -18.40
CA ALA A 391 -20.80 -11.62 -19.54
C ALA A 391 -20.27 -12.24 -20.85
N SER A 392 -19.13 -12.93 -20.80
CA SER A 392 -18.51 -13.58 -21.96
C SER A 392 -19.28 -14.82 -22.43
N LEU A 393 -19.91 -15.56 -21.52
CA LEU A 393 -20.76 -16.71 -21.87
C LEU A 393 -22.09 -16.31 -22.55
N GLY A 394 -22.40 -15.01 -22.65
CA GLY A 394 -23.59 -14.52 -23.34
C GLY A 394 -24.89 -14.81 -22.59
N SER A 395 -24.84 -15.18 -21.32
CA SER A 395 -26.04 -15.31 -20.48
C SER A 395 -26.60 -13.91 -20.20
N ALA A 396 -27.62 -13.51 -20.94
CA ALA A 396 -28.42 -12.32 -20.68
C ALA A 396 -28.97 -12.32 -19.23
N PRO A 397 -29.23 -11.14 -18.62
CA PRO A 397 -29.54 -11.00 -17.19
C PRO A 397 -30.72 -11.82 -16.70
#